data_AF-A0AAF0D378-F1
#
_entry.id   AF-A0AAF0D378-F1
#
_cell.length_a   1.000
_cell.length_b   1.000
_cell.length_c   1.000
_cell.angle_alpha   90.00
_cell.angle_beta   90.00
_cell.angle_gamma   90.00
#
_symmetry.space_group_name_H-M   'P 1'
#
loop_
_entity.id
_entity.type
_entity.pdbx_description
1 polymer ?
#
loop_
_entity_poly.entity_id
_entity_poly.type
_entity_poly.pdbx_seq_one_letter_code
_entity_poly.pdbx_strand_id
1 'polypeptide(L)'
;MAEDLELEKIKMKKISELMRKSKEVEKNMADAPLELNQSNFDKTINESPLPVLVDFYATWCMPCKMMAPVVADLARKYSGKILVGKVDVDRNPKLAVRYQIMSVPTFMVFKNGKPVDRILGAVGSRLEEIIRVHV
;
A
#
# COMPACT_ATOMS: atom_id res chain seq x y z
N MET A 1 -47.25 -8.42 -8.87
CA MET A 1 -46.72 -9.67 -8.26
C MET A 1 -45.57 -10.27 -9.07
N ALA A 2 -45.70 -10.50 -10.39
CA ALA A 2 -44.60 -11.06 -11.20
C ALA A 2 -43.45 -10.05 -11.44
N GLU A 3 -43.78 -8.77 -11.65
CA GLU A 3 -42.78 -7.71 -11.89
C GLU A 3 -41.90 -7.43 -10.66
N ASP A 4 -42.43 -7.54 -9.44
CA ASP A 4 -41.65 -7.36 -8.19
C ASP A 4 -40.60 -8.47 -8.00
N LEU A 5 -40.96 -9.70 -8.37
CA LEU A 5 -40.08 -10.88 -8.32
C LEU A 5 -38.94 -10.82 -9.34
N GLU A 6 -39.17 -10.21 -10.50
CA GLU A 6 -38.09 -9.93 -11.47
C GLU A 6 -37.17 -8.81 -10.98
N LEU A 7 -37.74 -7.77 -10.36
CA LEU A 7 -36.98 -6.64 -9.85
C LEU A 7 -36.05 -7.04 -8.68
N GLU A 8 -36.49 -7.92 -7.78
CA GLU A 8 -35.65 -8.48 -6.72
C GLU A 8 -34.49 -9.33 -7.26
N LYS A 9 -34.74 -10.16 -8.27
CA LYS A 9 -33.70 -10.97 -8.93
C LYS A 9 -32.63 -10.10 -9.59
N ILE A 10 -33.05 -9.01 -10.25
CA ILE A 10 -32.13 -8.05 -10.87
C ILE A 10 -31.27 -7.36 -9.80
N LYS A 11 -31.87 -6.92 -8.69
CA LYS A 11 -31.15 -6.30 -7.57
C LYS A 11 -30.10 -7.24 -6.96
N MET A 12 -30.46 -8.50 -6.68
CA MET A 12 -29.53 -9.46 -6.10
C MET A 12 -28.37 -9.81 -7.02
N LYS A 13 -28.62 -9.93 -8.34
CA LYS A 13 -27.56 -10.19 -9.32
C LYS A 13 -26.59 -9.00 -9.43
N LYS A 14 -27.10 -7.76 -9.36
CA LYS A 14 -26.27 -6.55 -9.36
C LYS A 14 -25.44 -6.44 -8.09
N ILE A 15 -26.01 -6.77 -6.93
CA ILE A 15 -25.30 -6.76 -5.64
C ILE A 15 -24.18 -7.80 -5.61
N SER A 16 -24.42 -9.02 -6.06
CA SER A 16 -23.38 -10.05 -6.11
C SER A 16 -22.25 -9.70 -7.09
N GLU A 17 -22.58 -9.08 -8.22
CA GLU A 17 -21.61 -8.56 -9.18
C GLU A 17 -20.75 -7.44 -8.59
N LEU A 18 -21.37 -6.47 -7.90
CA LEU A 18 -20.68 -5.40 -7.19
C LEU A 18 -19.75 -5.93 -6.07
N MET A 19 -20.20 -6.93 -5.31
CA MET A 19 -19.39 -7.56 -4.27
C MET A 19 -18.20 -8.31 -4.86
N ARG A 20 -18.38 -9.05 -5.96
CA ARG A 20 -17.29 -9.73 -6.65
C ARG A 20 -16.26 -8.73 -7.19
N LYS A 21 -16.72 -7.65 -7.81
CA LYS A 21 -15.86 -6.58 -8.34
C LYS A 21 -15.06 -5.89 -7.22
N SER A 22 -15.67 -5.70 -6.06
CA SER A 22 -15.00 -5.13 -4.88
C SER A 22 -13.91 -6.04 -4.33
N LYS A 23 -14.19 -7.36 -4.19
CA LYS A 23 -13.18 -8.35 -3.76
C LYS A 23 -12.00 -8.46 -4.74
N GLU A 24 -12.26 -8.33 -6.04
CA GLU A 24 -11.21 -8.39 -7.06
C GLU A 24 -10.32 -7.13 -7.03
N VAL A 25 -10.90 -5.96 -6.77
CA VAL A 25 -10.16 -4.71 -6.51
C VAL A 25 -9.34 -4.82 -5.23
N GLU A 26 -9.90 -5.32 -4.12
CA GLU A 26 -9.18 -5.53 -2.85
C GLU A 26 -8.00 -6.50 -3.02
N LYS A 27 -8.20 -7.61 -3.74
CA LYS A 27 -7.14 -8.58 -4.04
C LYS A 27 -6.01 -7.95 -4.86
N ASN A 28 -6.34 -7.24 -5.94
CA ASN A 28 -5.34 -6.61 -6.80
C ASN A 28 -4.57 -5.48 -6.07
N MET A 29 -5.18 -4.85 -5.07
CA MET A 29 -4.53 -3.85 -4.22
C MET A 29 -3.54 -4.46 -3.21
N ALA A 30 -3.61 -5.78 -2.97
CA ALA A 30 -2.77 -6.48 -2.02
C ALA A 30 -1.55 -7.21 -2.65
N ASP A 31 -1.55 -7.42 -3.97
CA ASP A 31 -0.50 -8.19 -4.65
C ASP A 31 0.68 -7.33 -5.18
N ALA A 32 0.52 -6.00 -5.19
CA ALA A 32 1.56 -5.05 -5.62
C ALA A 32 1.54 -3.78 -4.76
N PRO A 33 2.68 -3.08 -4.59
CA PRO A 33 2.73 -1.83 -3.85
C PRO A 33 1.82 -0.76 -4.46
N LEU A 34 0.99 -0.13 -3.63
CA LEU A 34 0.10 0.96 -4.01
C LEU A 34 0.91 2.24 -4.28
N GLU A 35 0.66 2.89 -5.42
CA GLU A 35 1.23 4.22 -5.69
C GLU A 35 0.58 5.27 -4.79
N LEU A 36 1.40 5.87 -3.92
CA LEU A 36 1.02 6.94 -3.01
C LEU A 36 1.58 8.27 -3.48
N ASN A 37 0.79 9.31 -3.32
CA ASN A 37 1.11 10.68 -3.70
C ASN A 37 0.41 11.68 -2.76
N GLN A 38 0.63 12.99 -2.96
CA GLN A 38 0.04 14.02 -2.08
C GLN A 38 -1.48 13.90 -1.88
N SER A 39 -2.23 13.40 -2.86
CA SER A 39 -3.70 13.37 -2.81
C SER A 39 -4.26 12.20 -2.01
N ASN A 40 -3.55 11.07 -1.93
CA ASN A 40 -4.06 9.85 -1.31
C ASN A 40 -3.28 9.42 -0.06
N PHE A 41 -2.03 9.91 0.12
CA PHE A 41 -1.13 9.44 1.19
C PHE A 41 -1.79 9.54 2.56
N ASP A 42 -2.24 10.75 2.94
CA ASP A 42 -2.79 11.02 4.27
C ASP A 42 -4.04 10.20 4.54
N LYS A 43 -4.91 10.05 3.54
CA LYS A 43 -6.10 9.20 3.65
C LYS A 43 -5.70 7.75 3.90
N THR A 44 -4.79 7.21 3.08
CA THR A 44 -4.35 5.82 3.17
C THR A 44 -3.70 5.52 4.52
N ILE A 45 -2.79 6.37 5.01
CA ILE A 45 -2.11 6.10 6.30
C ILE A 45 -3.01 6.26 7.52
N ASN A 46 -4.01 7.15 7.46
CA ASN A 46 -4.91 7.43 8.58
C ASN A 46 -6.08 6.44 8.66
N GLU A 47 -6.61 6.02 7.52
CA GLU A 47 -7.79 5.15 7.47
C GLU A 47 -7.44 3.65 7.37
N SER A 48 -6.18 3.30 7.10
CA SER A 48 -5.77 1.90 7.04
C SER A 48 -5.91 1.22 8.43
N PRO A 49 -6.67 0.12 8.54
CA PRO A 49 -6.72 -0.68 9.76
C PRO A 49 -5.47 -1.55 9.96
N LEU A 50 -4.64 -1.66 8.92
CA LEU A 50 -3.40 -2.42 8.91
C LEU A 50 -2.18 -1.48 8.99
N PRO A 51 -1.04 -1.93 9.54
CA PRO A 51 0.23 -1.24 9.36
C PRO A 51 0.53 -1.00 7.87
N VAL A 52 1.05 0.19 7.54
CA VAL A 52 1.37 0.57 6.17
C VAL A 52 2.88 0.70 6.02
N LEU A 53 3.50 -0.17 5.21
CA LEU A 53 4.87 0.00 4.78
C LEU A 53 4.91 0.94 3.56
N VAL A 54 5.73 1.98 3.60
CA VAL A 54 5.93 2.89 2.47
C VAL A 54 7.39 2.85 2.02
N ASP A 55 7.61 2.54 0.74
CA ASP A 55 8.89 2.69 0.03
C ASP A 55 9.00 4.09 -0.61
N PHE A 56 9.82 4.96 -0.04
CA PHE A 56 10.20 6.23 -0.65
C PHE A 56 11.38 6.00 -1.60
N TYR A 57 11.12 6.14 -2.91
CA TYR A 57 12.06 5.79 -3.97
C TYR A 57 12.20 6.91 -5.00
N ALA A 58 13.15 6.75 -5.93
CA ALA A 58 13.26 7.57 -7.14
C ALA A 58 13.52 6.69 -8.38
N THR A 59 13.13 7.15 -9.57
CA THR A 59 13.23 6.35 -10.81
C THR A 59 14.66 6.14 -11.31
N TRP A 60 15.56 7.07 -10.97
CA TRP A 60 17.00 7.01 -11.28
C TRP A 60 17.80 6.21 -10.25
N CYS A 61 17.20 5.84 -9.12
CA CYS A 61 17.87 5.16 -8.01
C CYS A 61 18.02 3.64 -8.29
N MET A 62 19.22 3.22 -8.67
CA MET A 62 19.52 1.80 -8.91
C MET A 62 19.31 0.91 -7.66
N PRO A 63 19.73 1.31 -6.44
CA PRO A 63 19.41 0.55 -5.23
C PRO A 63 17.90 0.37 -4.98
N CYS A 64 17.09 1.37 -5.34
CA CYS A 64 15.64 1.28 -5.27
C CYS A 64 15.09 0.22 -6.23
N LYS A 65 15.61 0.15 -7.46
CA LYS A 65 15.24 -0.89 -8.44
C LYS A 65 15.57 -2.30 -7.94
N MET A 66 16.67 -2.47 -7.21
CA MET A 66 17.02 -3.75 -6.60
C MET A 66 16.06 -4.14 -5.46
N MET A 67 15.56 -3.16 -4.70
CA MET A 67 14.61 -3.39 -3.61
C MET A 67 13.17 -3.56 -4.07
N ALA A 68 12.78 -2.99 -5.21
CA ALA A 68 11.42 -3.08 -5.76
C ALA A 68 10.84 -4.52 -5.81
N PRO A 69 11.56 -5.56 -6.30
CA PRO A 69 11.05 -6.93 -6.24
C PRO A 69 10.88 -7.43 -4.80
N VAL A 70 11.79 -7.07 -3.88
CA VAL A 70 11.68 -7.44 -2.46
C VAL A 70 10.42 -6.81 -1.84
N VAL A 71 10.16 -5.53 -2.11
CA VAL A 71 8.96 -4.83 -1.63
C VAL A 71 7.68 -5.48 -2.20
N ALA A 72 7.68 -5.83 -3.48
CA ALA A 72 6.56 -6.53 -4.11
C ALA A 72 6.33 -7.94 -3.52
N ASP A 73 7.41 -8.67 -3.23
CA ASP A 73 7.34 -9.98 -2.57
C ASP A 73 6.77 -9.86 -1.16
N LEU A 74 7.17 -8.83 -0.41
CA LEU A 74 6.63 -8.55 0.92
C LEU A 74 5.15 -8.17 0.88
N ALA A 75 4.72 -7.38 -0.11
CA ALA A 75 3.30 -7.08 -0.32
C ALA A 75 2.46 -8.36 -0.48
N ARG A 76 2.92 -9.28 -1.34
CA ARG A 76 2.24 -10.58 -1.54
C ARG A 76 2.29 -11.46 -0.28
N LYS A 77 3.47 -11.61 0.33
CA LYS A 77 3.69 -12.47 1.50
C LYS A 77 2.88 -12.04 2.73
N TYR A 78 2.68 -10.74 2.90
CA TYR A 78 1.95 -10.16 4.02
C TYR A 78 0.58 -9.60 3.61
N SER A 79 0.04 -10.05 2.47
CA SER A 79 -1.30 -9.71 1.99
C SER A 79 -2.34 -9.93 3.10
N GLY A 80 -3.19 -8.93 3.31
CA GLY A 80 -4.19 -8.91 4.37
C GLY A 80 -3.66 -8.65 5.79
N LYS A 81 -2.34 -8.52 5.97
CA LYS A 81 -1.71 -8.22 7.26
C LYS A 81 -1.05 -6.85 7.31
N ILE A 82 -0.50 -6.40 6.18
CA ILE A 82 -0.01 -5.03 5.99
C ILE A 82 -0.57 -4.48 4.69
N LEU A 83 -0.57 -3.16 4.58
CA LEU A 83 -0.66 -2.48 3.30
C LEU A 83 0.75 -2.06 2.88
N VAL A 84 1.08 -2.23 1.60
CA VAL A 84 2.37 -1.77 1.05
C VAL A 84 2.10 -0.66 0.04
N GLY A 85 2.77 0.47 0.23
CA GLY A 85 2.72 1.61 -0.66
C GLY A 85 4.12 2.04 -1.09
N LYS A 86 4.18 2.86 -2.13
CA LYS A 86 5.41 3.46 -2.64
C LYS A 86 5.19 4.91 -3.01
N VAL A 87 6.20 5.74 -2.80
CA VAL A 87 6.17 7.18 -3.11
C VAL A 87 7.41 7.53 -3.93
N ASP A 88 7.18 8.04 -5.12
CA ASP A 88 8.24 8.66 -5.92
C ASP A 88 8.56 10.05 -5.35
N VAL A 89 9.74 10.22 -4.75
CA VAL A 89 10.12 11.45 -4.05
C VAL A 89 10.26 12.66 -4.97
N ASP A 90 10.61 12.45 -6.25
CA ASP A 90 10.78 13.53 -7.23
C ASP A 90 9.42 14.11 -7.63
N ARG A 91 8.43 13.22 -7.78
CA ARG A 91 7.05 13.63 -8.06
C ARG A 91 6.32 14.14 -6.82
N ASN A 92 6.83 13.82 -5.64
CA ASN A 92 6.17 14.08 -4.36
C ASN A 92 7.07 14.84 -3.35
N PRO A 93 7.67 15.99 -3.73
CA PRO A 93 8.68 16.66 -2.92
C PRO A 93 8.15 17.12 -1.55
N LYS A 94 6.85 17.46 -1.45
CA LYS A 94 6.22 17.83 -0.18
C LYS A 94 6.18 16.66 0.81
N LEU A 95 5.93 15.44 0.34
CA LEU A 95 5.97 14.25 1.19
C LEU A 95 7.41 13.91 1.58
N ALA A 96 8.35 14.03 0.64
CA ALA A 96 9.77 13.83 0.92
C ALA A 96 10.27 14.79 2.01
N VAL A 97 9.93 16.08 1.93
CA VAL A 97 10.27 17.07 2.97
C VAL A 97 9.58 16.75 4.29
N ARG A 98 8.26 16.46 4.28
CA ARG A 98 7.47 16.17 5.48
C ARG A 98 8.07 15.03 6.30
N TYR A 99 8.53 13.97 5.64
CA TYR A 99 9.11 12.79 6.30
C TYR A 99 10.65 12.79 6.33
N GLN A 100 11.27 13.93 6.01
CA GLN A 100 12.71 14.14 6.03
C GLN A 100 13.46 13.04 5.27
N ILE A 101 13.02 12.78 4.03
CA ILE A 101 13.64 11.80 3.14
C ILE A 101 14.88 12.44 2.52
N MET A 102 16.05 12.17 3.12
CA MET A 102 17.34 12.70 2.67
C MET A 102 18.06 11.77 1.68
N SER A 103 17.66 10.50 1.63
CA SER A 103 18.24 9.48 0.77
C SER A 103 17.20 8.45 0.38
N VAL A 104 17.33 7.87 -0.80
CA VAL A 104 16.48 6.79 -1.29
C VAL A 104 17.31 5.52 -1.55
N PRO A 105 16.74 4.30 -1.35
CA PRO A 105 15.40 4.09 -0.81
C PRO A 105 15.35 4.40 0.70
N THR A 106 14.21 4.88 1.17
CA THR A 106 13.88 4.94 2.60
C THR A 106 12.56 4.20 2.78
N PHE A 107 12.51 3.26 3.71
CA PHE A 107 11.26 2.59 4.06
C PHE A 107 10.77 3.07 5.41
N MET A 108 9.45 3.26 5.54
CA MET A 108 8.83 3.71 6.77
C MET A 108 7.55 2.91 7.03
N VAL A 109 7.35 2.51 8.28
CA VAL A 109 6.12 1.84 8.71
C VAL A 109 5.23 2.84 9.42
N PHE A 110 3.97 2.88 9.04
CA PHE A 110 2.94 3.71 9.65
C PHE A 110 1.90 2.86 10.37
N LYS A 111 1.45 3.32 11.54
CA LYS A 111 0.34 2.73 12.28
C LYS A 111 -0.52 3.86 12.84
N ASN A 112 -1.83 3.80 12.61
CA ASN A 112 -2.78 4.84 13.03
C ASN A 112 -2.34 6.25 12.61
N GLY A 113 -1.92 6.40 11.34
CA GLY A 113 -1.45 7.67 10.78
C GLY A 113 -0.07 8.14 11.24
N LYS A 114 0.63 7.40 12.11
CA LYS A 114 1.92 7.82 12.68
C LYS A 114 3.06 6.93 12.20
N PRO A 115 4.24 7.50 11.90
CA PRO A 115 5.43 6.71 11.64
C PRO A 115 5.87 6.01 12.94
N VAL A 116 6.03 4.68 12.88
CA VAL A 116 6.45 3.85 14.02
C VAL A 116 7.79 3.17 13.82
N ASP A 117 8.27 3.10 12.57
CA ASP A 117 9.57 2.52 12.24
C ASP A 117 10.13 3.10 10.95
N ARG A 118 11.46 3.06 10.79
CA ARG A 118 12.15 3.58 9.61
C ARG A 118 13.47 2.85 9.38
N ILE A 119 13.74 2.52 8.12
CA ILE A 119 15.03 2.01 7.69
C ILE A 119 15.49 2.73 6.41
N LEU A 120 16.80 3.00 6.33
CA LEU A 120 17.41 3.74 5.24
C LEU A 120 18.30 2.83 4.41
N GLY A 121 18.30 3.04 3.10
CA GLY A 121 19.17 2.35 2.14
C GLY A 121 18.62 0.99 1.69
N ALA A 122 19.33 0.38 0.75
CA ALA A 122 19.03 -0.98 0.30
C ALA A 122 19.48 -1.97 1.38
N VAL A 123 18.48 -2.48 2.10
CA VAL A 123 18.65 -3.39 3.23
C VAL A 123 17.93 -4.69 2.87
N GLY A 124 18.64 -5.82 2.86
CA GLY A 124 18.09 -7.10 2.43
C GLY A 124 17.00 -7.64 3.37
N SER A 125 17.31 -8.70 4.13
CA SER A 125 16.36 -9.32 5.07
C SER A 125 15.83 -8.36 6.15
N ARG A 126 16.61 -7.33 6.50
CA ARG A 126 16.25 -6.33 7.51
C ARG A 126 14.96 -5.57 7.21
N LEU A 127 14.56 -5.47 5.94
CA LEU A 127 13.28 -4.86 5.58
C LEU A 127 12.09 -5.69 6.10
N GLU A 128 12.20 -7.02 6.09
CA GLU A 128 11.14 -7.89 6.64
C GLU A 128 11.09 -7.82 8.17
N GLU A 129 12.23 -7.63 8.82
CA GLU A 129 12.31 -7.54 10.30
C GLU A 129 11.44 -6.40 10.85
N ILE A 130 11.52 -5.20 10.26
CA ILE A 130 10.71 -4.06 10.71
C ILE A 130 9.21 -4.33 10.51
N ILE A 131 8.82 -5.06 9.46
CA ILE A 131 7.42 -5.46 9.27
C ILE A 131 6.99 -6.33 10.44
N ARG A 132 7.73 -7.41 10.73
CA ARG A 132 7.40 -8.43 11.74
C ARG A 132 7.16 -7.88 13.15
N VAL A 133 7.74 -6.73 13.50
CA VAL A 133 7.54 -6.09 14.81
C VAL A 133 6.14 -5.47 14.93
N HIS A 134 5.49 -5.11 13.81
CA HIS A 134 4.24 -4.35 13.81
C HIS A 134 3.01 -5.16 13.39
N VAL A 135 3.18 -6.41 12.94
CA VAL A 135 2.12 -7.35 12.50
C VAL A 135 1.71 -8.34 13.58
#